data_AF-A0A257AS39-F1
#
_entry.id   AF-A0A257AS39-F1
#
_cell.length_a   1.000
_cell.length_b   1.000
_cell.length_c   1.000
_cell.angle_alpha   90.00
_cell.angle_beta   90.00
_cell.angle_gamma   90.00
#
_symmetry.space_group_name_H-M   'P 1'
#
loop_
_entity.id
_entity.type
_entity.pdbx_description
1 polymer ?
#
loop_
_entity_poly.entity_id
_entity_poly.type
_entity_poly.pdbx_seq_one_letter_code
_entity_poly.pdbx_strand_id
1 'polypeptide(L)'
;MEEVRLKRRGALFKDEEGGLLLVNDDNQAFKVDEVVAYIWSICDGKTVNEVVMEFAKVSNVEADEVRQPLMTLLEKLRSVSLIE
;
A
#
# COMPACT_ATOMS: atom_id res chain seq x y z
N MET A 1 2.90 -19.59 14.75
CA MET A 1 2.23 -19.33 13.47
C MET A 1 3.10 -18.32 12.76
N GLU A 2 3.50 -18.59 11.52
CA GLU A 2 4.26 -17.62 10.73
C GLU A 2 3.32 -16.47 10.37
N GLU A 3 3.69 -15.23 10.69
CA GLU A 3 2.86 -14.06 10.35
C GLU A 3 2.92 -13.86 8.84
N VAL A 4 1.75 -13.72 8.21
CA VAL A 4 1.65 -13.49 6.76
C VAL A 4 2.28 -12.13 6.43
N ARG A 5 3.37 -12.17 5.66
CA ARG A 5 4.04 -10.99 5.14
C ARG A 5 3.44 -10.62 3.80
N LEU A 6 3.14 -9.35 3.63
CA LEU A 6 2.67 -8.78 2.38
C LEU A 6 3.81 -8.81 1.37
N LYS A 7 3.48 -9.12 0.13
CA LYS A 7 4.39 -8.98 -0.99
C LYS A 7 3.80 -8.02 -2.00
N ARG A 8 4.62 -7.06 -2.41
CA ARG A 8 4.22 -6.04 -3.38
C ARG A 8 4.21 -6.64 -4.79
N ARG A 9 3.20 -6.28 -5.59
CA ARG A 9 3.06 -6.63 -7.00
C ARG A 9 2.99 -5.36 -7.83
N GLY A 10 3.39 -5.42 -9.09
CA GLY A 10 3.40 -4.25 -9.96
C GLY A 10 4.52 -3.24 -9.73
N ALA A 11 4.38 -2.09 -10.38
CA ALA A 11 5.36 -1.00 -10.37
C ALA A 11 4.69 0.38 -10.28
N LEU A 12 5.43 1.35 -9.74
CA LEU A 12 5.01 2.76 -9.63
C LEU A 12 5.63 3.57 -10.77
N PHE A 13 4.79 4.34 -11.46
CA PHE A 13 5.18 5.24 -12.54
C PHE A 13 4.67 6.65 -12.27
N LYS A 14 5.26 7.62 -12.99
CA LYS A 14 4.74 8.98 -13.10
C LYS A 14 4.18 9.19 -14.50
N ASP A 15 2.97 9.74 -14.60
CA ASP A 15 2.40 10.19 -15.88
C ASP A 15 3.05 11.51 -16.33
N GLU A 16 2.70 11.97 -17.53
CA GLU A 16 3.24 13.21 -18.14
C GLU A 16 2.88 14.48 -17.35
N GLU A 17 1.83 14.43 -16.54
CA GLU A 17 1.37 15.52 -15.67
C GLU A 17 1.95 15.41 -14.24
N GLY A 18 2.78 14.39 -13.97
CA GLY A 18 3.37 14.12 -12.66
C GLY A 18 2.48 13.34 -11.70
N GLY A 19 1.31 12.88 -12.15
CA GLY A 19 0.44 11.98 -11.40
C GLY A 19 1.04 10.59 -11.19
N LEU A 20 0.71 9.94 -10.08
CA LEU A 20 1.23 8.62 -9.74
C LEU A 20 0.32 7.51 -10.27
N LEU A 21 0.94 6.52 -10.91
CA LEU A 21 0.27 5.34 -11.45
C LEU A 21 0.87 4.07 -10.83
N LEU A 22 0.04 3.25 -10.19
CA LEU A 22 0.39 1.88 -9.86
C LEU A 22 -0.09 0.95 -10.97
N VAL A 23 0.82 0.20 -11.58
CA VAL A 23 0.52 -0.75 -12.65
C VAL A 23 0.75 -2.16 -12.11
N ASN A 24 -0.31 -2.97 -12.04
CA ASN A 24 -0.21 -4.36 -11.57
C ASN A 24 0.36 -5.28 -12.68
N ASP A 25 0.59 -6.56 -12.33
CA ASP A 25 1.19 -7.53 -13.25
C ASP A 25 0.24 -7.92 -14.41
N ASP A 26 -1.06 -7.64 -14.28
CA ASP A 26 -2.07 -7.78 -15.34
C ASP A 26 -2.09 -6.56 -16.28
N ASN A 27 -1.10 -5.66 -16.15
CA ASN A 27 -0.96 -4.43 -16.93
C ASN A 27 -2.14 -3.44 -16.76
N GLN A 28 -2.84 -3.50 -15.63
CA GLN A 28 -3.88 -2.55 -15.25
C GLN A 28 -3.26 -1.39 -14.47
N ALA A 29 -3.53 -0.17 -14.92
CA ALA A 29 -3.01 1.06 -14.31
C ALA A 29 -4.07 1.73 -13.42
N PHE A 30 -3.66 2.09 -12.20
CA PHE A 30 -4.48 2.78 -11.21
C PHE A 30 -3.84 4.12 -10.86
N LYS A 31 -4.56 5.23 -11.08
CA LYS A 31 -4.13 6.54 -10.60
C LYS A 31 -4.30 6.61 -9.09
N VAL A 32 -3.24 6.98 -8.39
CA VAL A 32 -3.19 7.02 -6.93
C VAL A 32 -2.61 8.34 -6.45
N ASP A 33 -2.86 8.67 -5.19
CA ASP A 33 -2.18 9.77 -4.51
C ASP A 33 -0.86 9.31 -3.87
N GLU A 34 -0.13 10.26 -3.28
CA GLU A 34 1.15 10.02 -2.62
C GLU A 34 1.01 9.11 -1.40
N VAL A 35 -0.11 9.16 -0.68
CA VAL A 35 -0.35 8.37 0.53
C VAL A 35 -0.52 6.89 0.17
N VAL A 36 -1.33 6.60 -0.85
CA VAL A 36 -1.53 5.23 -1.36
C VAL A 36 -0.22 4.68 -1.95
N ALA A 37 0.50 5.48 -2.73
CA ALA A 37 1.79 5.08 -3.28
C ALA A 37 2.81 4.77 -2.16
N TYR A 38 2.87 5.60 -1.12
CA TYR A 38 3.70 5.36 0.06
C TYR A 38 3.31 4.06 0.77
N ILE A 39 2.03 3.87 1.10
CA ILE A 39 1.54 2.68 1.80
C ILE A 39 1.88 1.41 1.02
N TRP A 40 1.64 1.40 -0.29
CA TRP A 40 2.02 0.28 -1.16
C TRP A 40 3.53 0.05 -1.17
N SER A 41 4.35 1.12 -1.20
CA SER A 41 5.81 1.00 -1.22
C SER A 41 6.39 0.35 0.04
N ILE A 42 5.75 0.55 1.20
CA ILE A 42 6.21 0.00 2.48
C ILE A 42 5.68 -1.40 2.77
N CYS A 43 4.76 -1.93 1.96
CA CYS A 43 4.16 -3.26 2.17
C CYS A 43 5.16 -4.41 2.02
N ASP A 44 6.14 -4.29 1.12
CA ASP A 44 6.94 -5.45 0.71
C ASP A 44 7.76 -6.03 1.86
N GLY A 45 7.51 -7.31 2.17
CA GLY A 45 8.15 -8.03 3.27
C GLY A 45 7.60 -7.69 4.65
N LYS A 46 6.59 -6.81 4.78
CA LYS A 46 6.01 -6.40 6.07
C LYS A 46 4.70 -7.10 6.38
N THR A 47 4.43 -7.35 7.65
CA THR A 47 3.10 -7.75 8.11
C THR A 47 2.18 -6.54 8.11
N VAL A 48 0.87 -6.78 8.13
CA VAL A 48 -0.14 -5.72 8.26
C VAL A 48 0.14 -4.84 9.49
N ASN A 49 0.52 -5.45 10.62
CA ASN A 49 0.81 -4.69 11.83
C ASN A 49 2.07 -3.83 11.69
N GLU A 50 3.11 -4.33 11.02
CA GLU A 50 4.31 -3.55 10.72
C GLU A 50 3.99 -2.34 9.81
N VAL A 51 3.14 -2.52 8.79
CA VAL A 51 2.67 -1.42 7.93
C VAL A 51 1.88 -0.37 8.72
N VAL A 52 0.96 -0.82 9.59
CA VAL A 52 0.17 0.07 10.47
C VAL A 52 1.08 0.88 11.38
N MET A 53 2.02 0.24 12.05
CA MET A 53 2.95 0.90 12.97
C MET A 53 3.87 1.90 12.24
N GLU A 54 4.36 1.55 11.05
CA GLU A 54 5.22 2.42 10.26
C GLU A 54 4.46 3.64 9.74
N PHE A 55 3.25 3.45 9.23
CA PHE A 55 2.41 4.54 8.76
C PHE A 55 1.99 5.47 9.91
N ALA A 56 1.57 4.91 11.05
CA ALA A 56 1.23 5.66 12.26
C ALA A 56 2.41 6.56 12.70
N LYS A 57 3.61 5.99 12.74
CA LYS A 57 4.84 6.71 13.10
C LYS A 57 5.15 7.86 12.14
N VAL A 58 5.06 7.64 10.82
CA VAL A 58 5.37 8.68 9.82
C VAL A 58 4.31 9.76 9.74
N SER A 59 3.04 9.41 9.96
CA SER A 59 1.93 10.37 9.98
C SER A 59 1.78 11.11 11.31
N ASN A 60 2.49 10.67 12.37
CA ASN A 60 2.33 11.17 13.74
C ASN A 60 0.87 11.06 14.22
N VAL A 61 0.26 9.91 13.93
CA VAL A 61 -1.12 9.54 14.31
C VAL A 61 -1.06 8.23 15.10
N GLU A 62 -1.99 8.04 16.04
CA GLU A 62 -2.07 6.81 16.81
C GLU A 62 -2.38 5.59 15.93
N ALA A 63 -1.74 4.45 16.23
CA ALA A 63 -1.89 3.23 15.42
C ALA A 63 -3.34 2.75 15.34
N ASP A 64 -4.12 2.93 16.41
CA ASP A 64 -5.52 2.52 16.46
C ASP A 64 -6.42 3.40 15.58
N GLU A 65 -6.06 4.67 15.36
CA GLU A 65 -6.81 5.58 14.49
C GLU A 65 -6.59 5.26 13.00
N VAL A 66 -5.38 4.83 12.64
CA VAL A 66 -5.05 4.51 11.23
C VAL A 66 -5.32 3.06 10.84
N ARG A 67 -5.50 2.17 11.82
CA ARG A 67 -5.65 0.72 11.59
C ARG A 67 -6.79 0.40 10.63
N GLN A 68 -8.01 0.88 10.92
CA GLN A 68 -9.18 0.53 10.12
C GLN A 68 -9.14 1.12 8.69
N PRO A 69 -8.75 2.39 8.49
CA PRO A 69 -8.49 2.94 7.15
C PRO A 69 -7.44 2.15 6.37
N LEU A 70 -6.33 1.76 7.02
CA LEU A 70 -5.28 0.98 6.37
C LEU A 70 -5.73 -0.41 5.98
N MET A 71 -6.45 -1.12 6.86
CA MET A 71 -7.03 -2.42 6.52
C MET A 71 -7.89 -2.35 5.26
N THR A 72 -8.75 -1.33 5.19
CA THR A 72 -9.62 -1.10 4.02
C THR A 72 -8.81 -0.83 2.75
N LEU A 73 -7.71 -0.07 2.85
CA LEU A 73 -6.83 0.20 1.71
C LEU A 73 -6.06 -1.06 1.28
N LEU A 74 -5.55 -1.84 2.22
CA LEU A 74 -4.83 -3.09 1.93
C LEU A 74 -5.75 -4.11 1.24
N GLU A 75 -7.01 -4.20 1.67
CA GLU A 75 -8.01 -5.01 0.97
C GLU A 75 -8.24 -4.54 -0.47
N LYS A 76 -8.33 -3.22 -0.70
CA LYS A 76 -8.43 -2.66 -2.06
C LYS A 76 -7.21 -3.01 -2.90
N LEU A 77 -6.00 -2.79 -2.39
CA LEU A 77 -4.76 -3.13 -3.10
C LEU A 77 -4.69 -4.62 -3.45
N ARG A 78 -5.13 -5.49 -2.53
CA ARG A 78 -5.23 -6.93 -2.78
C ARG A 78 -6.27 -7.27 -3.84
N SER A 79 -7.43 -6.61 -3.83
CA SER A 79 -8.50 -6.85 -4.80
C SER A 79 -8.13 -6.51 -6.25
N VAL A 80 -7.09 -5.67 -6.43
CA VAL A 80 -6.56 -5.27 -7.74
C VAL A 80 -5.17 -5.83 -8.02
N SER A 81 -4.76 -6.90 -7.33
CA SER A 81 -3.48 -7.58 -7.55
C SER A 81 -2.24 -6.69 -7.40
N LEU A 82 -2.29 -5.67 -6.54
CA LEU A 82 -1.13 -4.81 -6.22
C LEU A 82 -0.34 -5.28 -5.00
N ILE A 83 -0.93 -6.13 -4.17
CA ILE A 83 -0.26 -6.85 -3.07
C ILE A 83 -0.83 -8.28 -2.95
N GLU A 84 -0.04 -9.21 -2.42
CA GLU A 84 -0.47 -10.55 -1.97
C GLU A 84 -0.15 -10.76 -0.48
#